data_AF-A0A952V9W5-F1
#
_entry.id   AF-A0A952V9W5-F1
#
_cell.length_a   1.000
_cell.length_b   1.000
_cell.length_c   1.000
_cell.angle_alpha   90.00
_cell.angle_beta   90.00
_cell.angle_gamma   90.00
#
_symmetry.space_group_name_H-M   'P 1'
#
loop_
_entity.id
_entity.type
_entity.pdbx_description
1 polymer ?
#
loop_
_entity_poly.entity_id
_entity_poly.type
_entity_poly.pdbx_seq_one_letter_code
_entity_poly.pdbx_strand_id
1 'polypeptide(L)'
;MTENDDLKYACCFCKDTVSADERSHELDPCALLLIGHFDRSNNQQKEQQFFCHFICFRELVNDDGLLYIAEPGFPTVSEVIEDYSEE
;
A
#
# COMPACT_ATOMS: atom_id res chain seq x y z
N MET A 1 -4.61 23.63 14.85
CA MET A 1 -3.36 22.87 15.05
C MET A 1 -3.80 21.45 15.33
N THR A 2 -4.03 20.66 14.28
CA THR A 2 -4.40 19.26 14.46
C THR A 2 -3.13 18.50 14.79
N GLU A 3 -3.06 18.02 16.02
CA GLU A 3 -2.09 17.04 16.46
C GLU A 3 -2.18 15.86 15.49
N ASN A 4 -1.27 15.79 14.51
CA ASN A 4 -0.96 14.57 13.80
C ASN A 4 -0.34 13.66 14.87
N ASP A 5 -1.18 12.93 15.60
CA ASP A 5 -0.75 11.72 16.27
C ASP A 5 0.00 10.92 15.21
N ASP A 6 1.32 10.78 15.36
CA ASP A 6 2.16 9.99 14.47
C ASP A 6 1.48 8.62 14.30
N LEU A 7 0.84 8.40 13.16
CA LEU A 7 0.15 7.14 12.86
C LEU A 7 1.21 6.04 12.81
N LYS A 8 1.42 5.39 13.96
CA LYS A 8 2.37 4.30 14.13
C LYS A 8 1.68 3.00 13.74
N TYR A 9 1.87 2.61 12.49
CA TYR A 9 1.47 1.29 12.04
C TYR A 9 2.51 0.26 12.48
N ALA A 10 2.09 -0.98 12.70
CA ALA A 10 3.00 -2.09 12.92
C ALA A 10 3.12 -2.91 11.64
N CYS A 11 4.35 -3.24 11.26
CA CYS A 11 4.61 -4.05 10.10
C CYS A 11 4.08 -5.48 10.33
N CYS A 12 3.02 -5.83 9.60
CA CYS A 12 2.89 -7.05 8.83
C CYS A 12 3.80 -8.22 9.19
N PHE A 13 5.07 -8.05 8.82
CA PHE A 13 6.06 -9.11 8.73
C PHE A 13 7.07 -9.05 9.87
N CYS A 14 7.80 -7.93 10.03
CA CYS A 14 8.83 -7.80 11.06
C CYS A 14 8.30 -7.37 12.43
N LYS A 15 7.05 -6.91 12.52
CA LYS A 15 6.38 -6.38 13.74
C LYS A 15 6.90 -5.05 14.27
N ASP A 16 7.95 -4.49 13.65
CA ASP A 16 8.44 -3.15 13.96
C ASP A 16 7.50 -2.06 13.45
N THR A 17 7.66 -0.85 14.00
CA THR A 17 6.89 0.33 13.60
C THR A 17 7.19 0.73 12.15
N VAL A 18 6.14 1.03 11.39
CA VAL A 18 6.20 1.67 10.07
C VAL A 18 5.83 3.15 10.26
N SER A 19 6.70 4.06 9.82
CA SER A 19 6.49 5.50 9.87
C SER A 19 6.56 6.10 8.46
N ALA A 20 5.85 7.20 8.25
CA ALA A 20 5.88 8.01 7.02
C ALA A 20 6.93 9.14 7.11
N ASP A 21 8.00 8.97 7.91
CA ASP A 21 8.99 10.02 8.12
C ASP A 21 10.12 9.97 7.06
N GLU A 22 10.92 11.04 6.98
CA GLU A 22 11.98 11.21 5.98
C GLU A 22 13.06 10.10 5.98
N ARG A 23 13.13 9.26 7.04
CA ARG A 23 14.08 8.15 7.14
C ARG A 23 13.51 6.83 6.63
N SER A 24 12.20 6.76 6.34
CA SER A 24 11.54 5.58 5.81
C SER A 24 11.64 5.50 4.29
N HIS A 25 11.26 4.36 3.71
CA HIS A 25 11.14 4.26 2.25
C HIS A 25 10.02 5.20 1.76
N GLU A 26 10.14 5.77 0.56
CA GLU A 26 9.13 6.70 0.01
C GLU A 26 7.73 6.06 -0.21
N LEU A 27 7.68 4.72 -0.17
CA LEU A 27 6.47 3.92 -0.31
C LEU A 27 5.97 3.39 1.05
N ASP A 28 6.61 3.81 2.15
CA ASP A 28 6.13 3.54 3.50
C ASP A 28 5.15 4.62 3.96
N PRO A 29 4.09 4.26 4.71
CA PRO A 29 3.67 2.89 4.99
C PRO A 29 3.02 2.21 3.77
N CYS A 30 3.43 0.98 3.47
CA CYS A 30 2.80 0.17 2.44
C CYS A 30 1.59 -0.57 3.01
N ALA A 31 0.40 -0.35 2.43
CA ALA A 31 -0.81 -1.10 2.79
C ALA A 31 -0.94 -2.38 1.94
N LEU A 32 -1.28 -3.49 2.59
CA LEU A 32 -1.58 -4.77 1.94
C LEU A 32 -3.05 -5.13 2.19
N LEU A 33 -3.82 -5.27 1.11
CA LEU A 33 -5.22 -5.67 1.19
C LEU A 33 -5.34 -7.18 0.90
N LEU A 34 -5.75 -7.94 1.92
CA LEU A 34 -6.11 -9.34 1.75
C LEU A 34 -7.60 -9.43 1.44
N ILE A 35 -7.94 -9.96 0.26
CA ILE A 35 -9.32 -10.22 -0.14
C ILE A 35 -9.54 -11.73 -0.24
N GLY A 36 -10.26 -12.30 0.72
CA GLY A 36 -10.72 -13.69 0.69
C GLY A 36 -12.01 -13.86 -0.10
N HIS A 37 -12.19 -15.03 -0.72
CA HIS A 37 -13.35 -15.35 -1.56
C HIS A 37 -13.53 -14.42 -2.77
N PHE A 38 -12.42 -13.99 -3.38
CA PHE A 38 -12.42 -13.05 -4.50
C PHE A 38 -13.23 -13.50 -5.72
N ASP A 39 -13.50 -14.80 -5.85
CA ASP A 39 -14.36 -15.40 -6.85
C ASP A 39 -15.86 -15.11 -6.65
N ARG A 40 -16.25 -14.51 -5.52
CA ARG A 40 -17.65 -14.23 -5.15
C ARG A 40 -18.03 -12.77 -5.30
N SER A 41 -19.32 -12.47 -5.17
CA SER A 41 -19.81 -11.08 -5.13
C SER A 41 -19.20 -10.31 -3.96
N ASN A 42 -18.98 -9.01 -4.13
CA ASN A 42 -18.25 -8.17 -3.16
C ASN A 42 -18.79 -8.27 -1.73
N ASN A 43 -20.11 -8.38 -1.53
CA ASN A 43 -20.72 -8.53 -0.21
C ASN A 43 -20.45 -9.89 0.48
N GLN A 44 -19.87 -10.86 -0.22
CA GLN A 44 -19.45 -12.16 0.28
C GLN A 44 -17.92 -12.29 0.39
N GLN A 45 -17.18 -11.29 -0.08
CA GLN A 45 -15.73 -11.21 0.07
C GLN A 45 -15.39 -10.84 1.52
N LYS A 46 -14.19 -11.23 1.94
CA LYS A 46 -13.64 -10.87 3.26
C LYS A 46 -12.40 -10.02 3.06
N GLU A 47 -12.46 -8.78 3.48
CA GLU A 47 -11.37 -7.83 3.32
C GLU A 47 -10.67 -7.56 4.66
N GLN A 48 -9.34 -7.57 4.64
CA GLN A 48 -8.54 -7.11 5.76
C GLN A 48 -7.33 -6.34 5.24
N GLN A 49 -7.15 -5.13 5.74
CA GLN A 49 -5.98 -4.31 5.46
C GLN A 49 -4.91 -4.53 6.52
N PHE A 50 -3.68 -4.72 6.07
CA PHE A 50 -2.46 -4.73 6.87
C PHE A 50 -1.54 -3.59 6.42
N PHE A 51 -0.53 -3.31 7.23
CA PHE A 51 0.54 -2.37 6.89
C PHE A 51 1.89 -3.06 7.00
N CYS A 52 2.85 -2.64 6.20
CA CYS A 52 4.21 -3.15 6.20
C CYS A 52 5.21 -2.11 5.71
N HIS A 53 6.50 -2.35 5.97
CA HIS A 53 7.55 -1.69 5.21
C HIS A 53 7.58 -2.25 3.80
N PHE A 54 7.75 -1.40 2.80
CA PHE A 54 7.86 -1.77 1.40
C PHE A 54 8.99 -2.77 1.17
N ILE A 55 10.13 -2.58 1.84
CA ILE A 55 11.27 -3.51 1.76
C ILE A 55 10.91 -4.90 2.31
N CYS A 56 10.22 -4.98 3.45
CA CYS A 56 9.77 -6.26 3.99
C CYS A 56 8.80 -6.98 3.04
N PHE A 57 7.92 -6.24 2.35
CA PHE A 57 7.06 -6.81 1.32
C PHE A 57 7.86 -7.35 0.14
N ARG A 58 8.80 -6.55 -0.41
CA ARG A 58 9.66 -6.95 -1.54
C ARG A 58 10.47 -8.21 -1.27
N GLU A 59 11.05 -8.30 -0.08
CA GLU A 59 11.79 -9.48 0.34
C GLU A 59 10.88 -10.72 0.43
N LEU A 60 9.68 -10.57 1.00
CA LEU A 60 8.74 -11.67 1.18
C LEU A 60 8.27 -12.25 -0.15
N VAL A 61 7.91 -11.39 -1.12
CA VAL A 61 7.43 -11.84 -2.43
C VAL A 61 8.56 -12.33 -3.34
N ASN A 62 9.82 -12.25 -2.88
CA ASN A 62 11.02 -12.51 -3.68
C ASN A 62 10.92 -11.76 -5.01
N ASP A 63 10.76 -10.44 -4.90
CA ASP A 63 10.52 -9.52 -6.02
C ASP A 63 11.41 -9.86 -7.23
N ASP A 64 10.77 -10.26 -8.31
CA ASP A 64 11.37 -10.63 -9.60
C ASP A 64 11.36 -9.47 -10.60
N GLY A 65 10.95 -8.27 -10.15
CA GLY A 65 10.87 -7.06 -10.96
C GLY A 65 9.49 -6.80 -11.57
N LEU A 66 8.47 -7.60 -11.26
CA LEU A 66 7.09 -7.39 -11.75
C LEU A 66 6.28 -6.38 -10.90
N LEU A 67 6.87 -5.82 -9.85
CA LEU A 67 6.24 -4.78 -9.04
C LEU A 67 6.29 -3.41 -9.73
N TYR A 68 5.30 -3.14 -10.59
CA TYR A 68 5.19 -1.89 -11.35
C TYR A 68 5.16 -0.62 -10.49
N ILE A 69 4.73 -0.71 -9.22
CA ILE A 69 4.71 0.43 -8.30
C ILE A 69 6.11 1.01 -8.02
N ALA A 70 7.17 0.26 -8.31
CA ALA A 70 8.56 0.72 -8.22
C ALA A 70 9.07 1.37 -9.53
N GLU A 71 8.27 1.36 -10.60
CA GLU A 71 8.67 1.93 -11.88
C GLU A 71 8.42 3.46 -11.90
N PRO A 72 9.41 4.28 -12.29
CA PRO A 72 9.27 5.74 -12.30
C PRO A 72 8.15 6.30 -13.20
N GLY A 73 7.61 5.49 -14.10
CA GLY A 73 6.56 5.89 -15.05
C GLY A 73 5.20 5.24 -14.79
N PHE A 74 5.04 4.49 -13.70
CA PHE A 74 3.77 3.86 -13.37
C PHE A 74 2.80 4.89 -12.77
N PRO A 75 1.68 5.21 -13.44
CA PRO A 75 0.76 6.22 -12.97
C PRO A 75 0.11 5.75 -11.66
N THR A 76 0.37 6.47 -10.58
CA THR A 76 -0.28 6.25 -9.30
C THR A 76 -1.70 6.81 -9.33
N VAL A 77 -2.56 6.39 -8.38
CA VAL A 77 -3.97 6.82 -8.30
C VAL A 77 -4.13 8.35 -8.28
N SER A 78 -3.11 9.09 -7.84
CA SER A 78 -3.11 10.56 -7.83
C SER A 78 -2.63 11.21 -9.14
N GLU A 79 -2.06 10.45 -10.07
CA GLU A 79 -1.56 10.93 -11.37
C GLU A 79 -2.55 10.67 -12.51
N VAL A 80 -3.59 9.87 -12.27
CA VAL A 80 -4.73 9.77 -13.18
C VAL A 80 -5.57 11.05 -13.02
N ILE A 81 -5.29 12.05 -13.85
CA ILE A 81 -6.16 13.22 -14.00
C ILE A 81 -7.51 12.69 -14.49
N GLU A 82 -8.53 12.80 -13.66
CA GLU A 82 -9.92 12.57 -14.05
C GLU A 82 -10.33 13.66 -15.06
N ASP A 83 -10.01 13.47 -16.33
CA ASP A 83 -10.70 14.17 -17.43
C ASP A 83 -12.10 13.56 -17.56
N TYR A 84 -12.99 13.88 -16.61
CA TYR A 84 -14.43 13.78 -16.84
C TYR A 84 -14.86 14.93 -17.76
N SER A 85 -14.48 14.85 -19.04
CA SER A 85 -15.25 15.52 -20.07
C SER A 85 -16.52 14.70 -20.31
N GLU A 86 -17.58 15.02 -19.58
CA GLU A 86 -18.93 14.62 -19.94
C GLU A 86 -19.26 15.23 -21.32
N GLU A 87 -19.36 14.39 -22.35
CA GLU A 87 -20.13 14.69 -23.58
C GLU A 87 -21.53 14.08 -23.48
#